data_AF-A0A151Y068-F1
#
_entry.id   AF-A0A151Y068-F1
#
_cell.length_a   1.000
_cell.length_b   1.000
_cell.length_c   1.000
_cell.angle_alpha   90.00
_cell.angle_beta   90.00
_cell.angle_gamma   90.00
#
_symmetry.space_group_name_H-M   'P 1'
#
loop_
_entity.id
_entity.type
_entity.pdbx_description
1 polymer ?
#
loop_
_entity_poly.entity_id
_entity_poly.type
_entity_poly.pdbx_seq_one_letter_code
_entity_poly.pdbx_strand_id
1 'polypeptide(L)' 'MLKNNELVAKSTNGTEIIVSLIPLNKMQNTREGFKTIEVGKKVRLESGVEVDLNLDSRTFYISMNQLFKLNHKVI' A
#
# COMPACT_ATOMS: atom_id res chain seq x y z
N MET A 1 8.60 -1.55 -19.00
CA MET A 1 9.58 -1.15 -17.97
C MET A 1 8.76 -0.55 -16.84
N LEU A 2 8.63 -1.26 -15.71
CA LEU A 2 7.88 -0.74 -14.56
C LEU A 2 8.57 0.53 -14.07
N LYS A 3 7.83 1.62 -13.87
CA LYS A 3 8.39 2.84 -13.28
C LYS A 3 8.89 2.52 -11.87
N ASN A 4 9.94 3.22 -11.43
CA ASN A 4 10.48 3.07 -10.07
C ASN A 4 9.32 3.19 -9.05
N ASN A 5 8.96 2.09 -8.40
CA ASN A 5 7.86 1.89 -7.41
C ASN A 5 6.56 1.20 -7.90
N GLU A 6 6.49 0.73 -9.15
CA GLU A 6 5.37 -0.13 -9.58
C GLU A 6 5.63 -1.60 -9.18
N LEU A 7 4.61 -2.25 -8.62
CA LEU A 7 4.61 -3.63 -8.18
C LEU A 7 3.43 -4.39 -8.80
N VAL A 8 3.60 -5.70 -8.99
CA VAL A 8 2.51 -6.59 -9.34
C VAL A 8 1.88 -7.16 -8.06
N ALA A 9 0.57 -6.99 -7.94
CA ALA A 9 -0.23 -7.61 -6.88
C ALA A 9 -1.12 -8.70 -7.48
N LYS A 10 -1.26 -9.82 -6.76
CA LYS A 10 -2.02 -10.98 -7.23
C LYS A 10 -3.18 -11.31 -6.29
N SER A 11 -4.35 -11.60 -6.86
CA SER A 11 -5.51 -12.10 -6.13
C SER A 11 -5.56 -13.62 -6.10
N THR A 12 -6.38 -14.18 -5.21
CA THR A 12 -6.53 -15.64 -5.02
C THR A 12 -7.09 -16.35 -6.25
N ASN A 13 -7.86 -15.65 -7.08
CA ASN A 13 -8.40 -16.15 -8.33
C ASN A 13 -7.41 -16.06 -9.52
N GLY A 14 -6.19 -15.59 -9.28
CA GLY A 14 -5.15 -15.45 -10.30
C GLY A 14 -5.11 -14.10 -11.03
N THR A 15 -6.03 -13.17 -10.75
CA THR A 15 -5.97 -11.81 -11.31
C THR A 15 -4.71 -11.09 -10.82
N GLU A 16 -3.99 -10.47 -11.75
CA GLU A 16 -2.81 -9.66 -11.47
C GLU A 16 -3.08 -8.20 -11.86
N ILE A 17 -2.67 -7.28 -11.01
CA ILE A 17 -2.80 -5.83 -11.24
C ILE A 17 -1.46 -5.14 -10.98
N ILE A 18 -1.21 -4.06 -11.69
CA ILE A 18 -0.09 -3.16 -11.41
C ILE A 18 -0.55 -2.13 -10.39
N VAL A 19 0.27 -1.90 -9.38
CA VAL A 19 0.01 -0.91 -8.34
C VAL A 19 1.29 -0.15 -8.01
N SER A 20 1.16 1.02 -7.39
CA SER A 20 2.30 1.79 -6.89
C SER A 20 2.28 1.88 -5.37
N LEU A 21 3.47 1.97 -4.76
CA LEU A 21 3.60 2.21 -3.32
C LEU A 21 3.80 3.69 -3.03
N ILE A 22 3.03 4.20 -2.06
CA ILE A 22 3.13 5.58 -1.57
C ILE A 22 3.35 5.58 -0.04
N PRO A 23 4.02 6.59 0.53
CA PRO A 23 4.20 6.67 1.97
C PRO A 23 2.88 6.93 2.71
N LEU A 24 2.66 6.22 3.81
CA LEU A 24 1.59 6.48 4.77
C LEU A 24 2.13 7.41 5.86
N ASN A 25 1.79 8.68 5.74
CA ASN A 25 2.20 9.69 6.71
C ASN A 25 1.10 9.89 7.77
N LYS A 26 1.49 9.89 9.04
CA LYS A 26 0.61 10.26 10.16
C LYS A 26 1.25 11.37 10.98
N MET A 27 0.39 12.25 11.49
CA MET A 27 0.79 13.23 12.50
C MET A 27 1.02 12.51 13.83
N GLN A 28 2.13 12.79 14.49
CA GLN A 28 2.48 12.24 15.79
C GLN A 28 2.84 13.36 16.75
N ASN A 29 2.48 13.17 18.02
CA ASN A 29 2.84 14.08 19.10
C ASN A 29 4.29 13.83 19.50
N THR A 30 5.06 14.90 19.62
CA THR A 30 6.44 14.90 20.09
C THR A 30 6.57 15.87 21.26
N ARG A 31 7.72 15.84 21.94
CA ARG A 31 8.04 16.82 22.99
C ARG A 31 8.08 18.27 22.49
N GLU A 32 8.28 18.47 21.18
CA GLU A 32 8.40 19.78 20.55
C GLU A 32 7.14 20.20 19.78
N GLY A 33 6.05 19.42 19.86
CA GLY A 33 4.79 19.70 19.18
C GLY A 33 4.31 18.53 18.31
N PHE A 34 3.91 18.80 17.08
CA PHE A 34 3.42 17.79 16.14
C PHE A 34 4.39 17.60 14.98
N LYS A 35 4.67 16.35 14.62
CA LYS A 35 5.48 16.01 13.44
C LYS A 35 4.74 15.01 12.56
N THR A 36 4.71 15.27 11.26
CA THR A 36 4.30 14.28 10.27
C THR A 36 5.44 13.31 10.06
N ILE A 37 5.20 12.03 10.33
CA ILE A 37 6.17 10.96 10.11
C ILE A 37 5.57 9.89 9.21
N GLU A 38 6.43 9.25 8.43
CA GLU A 38 6.05 8.06 7.69
C GLU A 38 5.93 6.88 8.67
N VAL A 39 4.76 6.27 8.72
CA VAL A 39 4.45 5.14 9.61
C VAL A 39 4.24 3.82 8.86
N GLY A 40 4.39 3.84 7.53
CA GLY A 40 4.25 2.68 6.68
C GLY A 40 4.02 3.08 5.23
N LYS A 41 3.46 2.17 4.44
CA LYS A 41 3.13 2.39 3.03
C LYS A 41 1.64 2.15 2.76
N LYS A 42 1.16 2.74 1.67
CA LYS A 42 -0.15 2.53 1.05
C LYS A 42 0.04 2.05 -0.37
N VAL A 43 -1.01 1.46 -0.91
CA VAL A 43 -1.07 1.04 -2.32
C VAL A 43 -1.94 2.03 -3.08
N ARG A 44 -1.46 2.48 -4.24
CA ARG A 44 -2.24 3.26 -5.19
C ARG A 44 -2.48 2.43 -6.44
N LEU A 45 -3.76 2.26 -6.77
CA LEU A 45 -4.22 1.56 -7.96
C LEU A 45 -3.99 2.42 -9.21
N GLU A 46 -4.02 1.81 -10.39
CA GLU A 46 -3.95 2.55 -11.67
C GLU A 46 -5.05 3.61 -11.82
N SER A 47 -6.21 3.38 -11.20
CA SER A 47 -7.31 4.35 -11.14
C SER A 47 -7.00 5.59 -10.30
N GLY A 48 -5.90 5.61 -9.56
CA GLY A 48 -5.54 6.66 -8.60
C GLY A 48 -6.12 6.46 -7.20
N VAL A 49 -6.97 5.45 -7.00
CA VAL A 49 -7.52 5.12 -5.67
C VAL A 49 -6.40 4.63 -4.76
N GLU A 50 -6.36 5.19 -3.54
CA GLU A 50 -5.43 4.80 -2.50
C GLU A 50 -6.10 3.84 -1.52
N VAL A 51 -5.43 2.73 -1.24
CA VAL A 51 -5.89 1.70 -0.30
C VAL A 51 -4.81 1.42 0.73
N ASP A 52 -5.24 1.20 1.97
CA ASP A 52 -4.35 0.83 3.05
C ASP A 52 -3.89 -0.63 2.91
N LEU A 53 -2.63 -0.86 3.27
CA LEU A 53 -2.13 -2.22 3.49
C LEU A 53 -2.73 -2.78 4.79
N ASN A 54 -2.97 -4.09 4.81
CA ASN A 54 -3.28 -4.82 6.02
C ASN A 54 -2.07 -4.85 6.98
N LEU A 55 -2.29 -5.30 8.22
CA LEU A 55 -1.26 -5.36 9.27
C LEU A 55 -0.04 -6.23 8.92
N ASP A 56 -0.18 -7.14 7.95
CA ASP A 56 0.92 -7.95 7.43
C ASP A 56 1.88 -7.18 6.52
N SER A 57 1.54 -5.93 6.17
CA SER A 57 2.25 -5.04 5.25
C SER A 57 2.48 -5.67 3.87
N ARG A 58 1.58 -6.55 3.45
CA ARG A 58 1.71 -7.33 2.22
C ARG A 58 0.42 -7.51 1.45
N THR A 59 -0.72 -7.61 2.15
CA THR A 59 -2.04 -7.77 1.54
C THR A 59 -2.87 -6.49 1.65
N PHE A 60 -3.82 -6.31 0.75
CA PHE A 60 -4.76 -5.19 0.76
C PHE A 60 -6.05 -5.55 0.03
N TYR A 61 -7.13 -4.85 0.36
CA TYR A 61 -8.42 -5.00 -0.31
C TYR A 61 -8.65 -3.82 -1.26
N ILE A 62 -9.16 -4.11 -2.47
CA ILE A 62 -9.61 -3.05 -3.38
C ILE A 62 -11.13 -2.88 -3.40
N SER A 63 -11.86 -3.89 -2.91
CA SER A 63 -13.30 -3.88 -2.71
C SER A 63 -13.70 -4.99 -1.73
N MET A 64 -15.01 -5.12 -1.44
CA MET A 64 -15.53 -6.17 -0.58
C MET A 64 -15.12 -7.56 -1.08
N ASN A 65 -14.46 -8.34 -0.23
CA ASN A 65 -13.94 -9.69 -0.54
C ASN A 65 -12.92 -9.77 -1.68
N GLN A 66 -12.35 -8.65 -2.13
CA GLN A 66 -11.37 -8.62 -3.22
C GLN A 66 -9.96 -8.34 -2.69
N LEU A 67 -9.34 -9.40 -2.17
CA LEU A 67 -7.99 -9.39 -1.59
C LEU A 67 -6.93 -9.52 -2.68
N PHE A 68 -5.90 -8.68 -2.58
CA PHE A 68 -4.67 -8.76 -3.37
C PHE A 68 -3.46 -8.87 -2.45
N LYS A 69 -2.39 -9.48 -2.99
CA LYS A 69 -1.15 -9.75 -2.26
C LYS A 69 0.06 -9.31 -3.09
N LEU A 70 0.96 -8.59 -2.44
CA LEU A 70 2.27 -8.24 -2.99
C LEU A 70 3.24 -9.42 -2.89
N ASN A 71 4.16 -9.50 -3.84
CA ASN A 71 5.15 -10.59 -3.88
C ASN A 71 6.10 -10.58 -2.68
N HIS A 72 6.36 -9.42 -2.08
CA HIS A 72 7.19 -9.26 -0.88
C HIS A 72 6.47 -8.36 0.14
N LYS A 73 6.93 -8.42 1.40
CA LYS A 73 6.47 -7.49 2.45
C LYS A 73 7.08 -6.12 2.21
N VAL A 74 6.29 -5.09 2.41
CA VAL A 74 6.73 -3.70 2.31
C VAL A 74 6.98 -3.18 3.72
N ILE A 75 8.18 -2.69 3.99
CA ILE A 75 8.60 -2.12 5.28
C ILE A 75 8.71 -0.60 5.13
#